data_AF-A0A3M1G5R3-F1
#
_entry.id   AF-A0A3M1G5R3-F1
#
_cell.length_a   1.000
_cell.length_b   1.000
_cell.length_c   1.000
_cell.angle_alpha   90.00
_cell.angle_beta   90.00
_cell.angle_gamma   90.00
#
_symmetry.space_group_name_H-M   'P 1'
#
loop_
_entity.id
_entity.type
_entity.pdbx_description
1 polymer ?
#
loop_
_entity_poly.entity_id
_entity_poly.type
_entity_poly.pdbx_seq_one_letter_code
_entity_poly.pdbx_strand_id
1 'polypeptide(L)' 'SNRNFVGRQGPGARTHLLSPAMAAAAAVTGHIADVRELMG' A
#
# COMPACT_ATOMS: atom_id res chain seq x y z
N SER A 1 1.96 -7.80 5.39
CA SER A 1 3.11 -8.63 4.96
C SER A 1 4.37 -7.79 5.02
N ASN A 2 5.52 -8.39 5.31
CA ASN A 2 6.82 -7.69 5.37
C ASN A 2 7.75 -8.08 4.20
N ARG A 3 7.18 -8.64 3.12
CA ARG A 3 7.94 -9.09 1.93
C ARG A 3 7.21 -8.68 0.65
N ASN A 4 7.93 -8.05 -0.27
CA ASN A 4 7.42 -7.58 -1.57
C ASN A 4 8.19 -8.16 -2.77
N PHE A 5 8.84 -9.32 -2.60
CA PHE A 5 9.54 -10.01 -3.69
C PHE A 5 8.62 -10.27 -4.89
N VAL A 6 9.17 -10.17 -6.09
CA VAL A 6 8.47 -10.43 -7.37
C VAL A 6 7.80 -11.80 -7.35
N GLY A 7 6.58 -11.88 -7.88
CA GLY A 7 5.78 -13.11 -7.96
C GLY A 7 5.08 -13.51 -6.66
N ARG A 8 5.39 -12.87 -5.51
CA ARG A 8 4.82 -13.24 -4.22
C ARG A 8 3.31 -13.03 -4.12
N GLN A 9 2.79 -11.99 -4.76
CA GLN A 9 1.36 -11.66 -4.79
C GLN A 9 0.69 -12.03 -6.12
N GLY A 10 1.39 -12.79 -6.97
CA GLY A 10 0.96 -13.16 -8.31
C GLY A 10 1.86 -12.61 -9.43
N PRO A 11 1.77 -13.17 -10.65
CA PRO A 11 2.54 -12.70 -11.81
C PRO A 11 2.24 -11.24 -12.16
N GLY A 12 3.28 -10.45 -12.44
CA GLY A 12 3.15 -9.03 -12.81
C GLY A 12 2.73 -8.08 -11.67
N ALA A 13 2.44 -8.60 -10.47
CA ALA A 13 2.04 -7.77 -9.34
C ALA A 13 3.21 -6.92 -8.83
N ARG A 14 2.96 -5.61 -8.65
CA ARG A 14 3.85 -4.69 -7.94
C ARG A 14 3.32 -4.48 -6.53
N THR A 15 4.13 -4.79 -5.53
CA THR A 15 3.72 -4.71 -4.11
C THR A 15 4.55 -3.66 -3.38
N HIS A 16 3.89 -2.80 -2.63
CA HIS A 16 4.52 -1.82 -1.74
C HIS A 16 4.27 -2.21 -0.28
N LEU A 17 5.31 -2.12 0.54
CA LEU A 17 5.20 -2.34 1.98
C LEU A 17 4.82 -1.02 2.64
N LEU A 18 3.79 -1.06 3.47
CA LEU A 18 3.15 0.11 4.04
C LEU A 18 2.85 -0.18 5.51
N SER A 19 2.77 0.86 6.34
CA SER A 19 2.11 0.74 7.64
C SER A 19 0.60 0.48 7.44
N PRO A 20 -0.11 -0.08 8.44
CA PRO A 20 -1.56 -0.29 8.33
C PRO A 20 -2.33 0.99 7.98
N ALA A 21 -1.95 2.13 8.56
CA ALA A 21 -2.60 3.41 8.31
C ALA A 21 -2.41 3.90 6.87
N MET A 22 -1.19 3.79 6.32
CA MET A 22 -0.90 4.13 4.92
C MET A 22 -1.61 3.20 3.94
N ALA A 23 -1.69 1.90 4.27
CA ALA A 23 -2.43 0.94 3.45
C ALA A 23 -3.93 1.27 3.40
N ALA A 24 -4.52 1.65 4.53
CA ALA A 24 -5.91 2.11 4.59
C ALA A 24 -6.12 3.40 3.78
N ALA A 25 -5.23 4.39 3.92
CA ALA A 25 -5.28 5.62 3.13
C ALA A 25 -5.30 5.32 1.62
N ALA A 26 -4.36 4.51 1.15
CA ALA A 26 -4.28 4.14 -0.26
C ALA A 26 -5.50 3.35 -0.77
N ALA A 27 -6.11 2.52 0.09
CA ALA A 27 -7.32 1.78 -0.25
C ALA A 27 -8.54 2.71 -0.42
N VAL A 28 -8.63 3.76 0.39
CA VAL A 28 -9.73 4.75 0.30
C VAL A 28 -9.54 5.70 -0.88
N THR A 29 -8.32 6.16 -1.15
CA THR A 29 -8.04 7.13 -2.22
C THR A 29 -7.86 6.50 -3.60
N GLY A 30 -7.57 5.19 -3.68
CA GLY A 30 -7.33 4.48 -4.94
C GLY A 30 -5.93 4.70 -5.54
N HIS A 31 -5.01 5.31 -4.80
CA HIS A 31 -3.61 5.50 -5.19
C HIS A 31 -2.70 5.50 -3.95
N ILE A 32 -1.37 5.42 -4.13
CA ILE A 32 -0.44 5.61 -3.00
C ILE A 32 -0.66 7.02 -2.45
N ALA A 33 -1.04 7.12 -1.18
CA ALA A 33 -1.36 8.38 -0.52
C ALA A 33 -0.68 8.45 0.84
N ASP A 34 -0.30 9.66 1.26
CA ASP A 34 0.18 9.92 2.61
C ASP A 34 -1.01 10.02 3.56
N VAL A 35 -1.02 9.21 4.62
CA VAL A 35 -2.11 9.20 5.59
C VAL A 35 -2.33 10.56 6.24
N ARG A 36 -1.29 11.40 6.34
CA ARG A 36 -1.36 12.74 6.96
C ARG A 36 -2.28 13.68 6.18
N GLU A 37 -2.43 13.48 4.87
CA GLU A 37 -3.35 14.28 4.04
C GLU A 37 -4.82 14.02 4.38
N LEU A 38 -5.11 12.90 5.06
CA LEU A 38 -6.47 12.51 5.47
C LEU A 38 -6.76 12.84 6.95
N MET A 39 -5.76 13.24 7.72
CA MET A 39 -5.88 13.34 9.18
C MET A 39 -6.29 14.72 9.70
N GLY A 40 -6.30 15.77 8.85
CA GLY A 40 -6.71 17.12 9.23
C GLY A 40 -5.71 17.85 10.10
#